data_AF-A0A323UNA2-F1
#
_entry.id   AF-A0A323UNA2-F1
#
_cell.length_a   1.000
_cell.length_b   1.000
_cell.length_c   1.000
_cell.angle_alpha   90.00
_cell.angle_beta   90.00
_cell.angle_gamma   90.00
#
_symmetry.space_group_name_H-M   'P 1'
#
loop_
_entity.id
_entity.type
_entity.pdbx_description
1 polymer ?
#
loop_
_entity_poly.entity_id
_entity_poly.type
_entity_poly.pdbx_seq_one_letter_code
_entity_poly.pdbx_strand_id
1 'polypeptide(L)'
;LATLLFDFGANPNLFGLVDPIFFETMDLGRGDGPLFQLFIERGADINLRQGPMDTSVLAYAVTRGHCNAALRLIELGADVHAKT
;
A
#
# COMPACT_ATOMS: atom_id res chain seq x y z
N LEU A 1 -2.67 -13.33 -10.27
CA LEU A 1 -1.25 -13.04 -10.61
C LEU A 1 -0.44 -12.72 -9.36
N ALA A 2 -0.89 -11.80 -8.50
CA ALA A 2 -0.17 -11.44 -7.27
C ALA A 2 0.07 -12.61 -6.28
N THR A 3 -0.91 -13.48 -6.06
CA THR A 3 -0.75 -14.71 -5.26
C THR A 3 0.40 -15.59 -5.78
N LEU A 4 0.51 -15.74 -7.10
CA LEU A 4 1.55 -16.54 -7.73
C LEU A 4 2.95 -15.96 -7.49
N LEU A 5 3.10 -14.62 -7.54
CA LEU A 5 4.39 -13.96 -7.31
C LEU A 5 4.91 -14.22 -5.89
N PHE A 6 4.03 -14.16 -4.89
CA PHE A 6 4.42 -14.43 -3.50
C PHE A 6 4.77 -15.88 -3.21
N ASP A 7 4.11 -16.82 -3.88
CA ASP A 7 4.40 -18.24 -3.72
C ASP A 7 5.80 -18.59 -4.28
N PHE A 8 6.36 -17.75 -5.15
CA PHE A 8 7.76 -17.80 -5.60
C PHE A 8 8.74 -16.96 -4.76
N GLY A 9 8.30 -16.43 -3.62
CA GLY A 9 9.15 -15.66 -2.70
C GLY A 9 9.35 -14.20 -3.11
N ALA A 10 8.45 -13.62 -3.92
CA ALA A 10 8.48 -12.19 -4.19
C ALA A 10 8.36 -11.40 -2.87
N ASN A 11 9.26 -10.44 -2.68
CA ASN A 11 9.19 -9.53 -1.55
C ASN A 11 8.08 -8.49 -1.79
N PRO A 12 7.06 -8.37 -0.93
CA PRO A 12 5.97 -7.39 -1.11
C PRO A 12 6.44 -5.93 -1.08
N ASN A 13 7.67 -5.68 -0.62
CA ASN A 13 8.25 -4.34 -0.47
C ASN A 13 9.25 -3.99 -1.59
N LEU A 14 9.42 -4.85 -2.61
CA LEU A 14 10.41 -4.62 -3.65
C LEU A 14 9.97 -3.51 -4.60
N PHE A 15 10.71 -2.41 -4.60
CA PHE A 15 10.49 -1.27 -5.49
C PHE A 15 10.72 -1.63 -6.97
N GLY A 16 9.80 -1.24 -7.85
CA GLY A 16 10.00 -1.23 -9.31
C GLY A 16 9.53 -2.46 -10.10
N LEU A 17 9.14 -3.56 -9.43
CA LEU A 17 8.46 -4.71 -10.07
C LEU A 17 6.95 -4.75 -9.79
N VAL A 18 6.58 -4.09 -8.70
CA VAL A 18 5.23 -3.76 -8.27
C VAL A 18 5.41 -2.34 -7.76
N ASP A 19 4.88 -1.33 -8.46
CA ASP A 19 4.64 -0.08 -7.75
C ASP A 19 3.92 -0.45 -6.45
N PRO A 20 4.37 0.01 -5.26
CA PRO A 20 3.90 -0.53 -4.00
C PRO A 20 2.39 -0.66 -4.05
N ILE A 21 1.93 -1.91 -3.94
CA ILE A 21 0.57 -2.37 -4.31
C ILE A 21 -0.53 -1.44 -3.80
N PHE A 22 -0.27 -0.75 -2.70
CA PHE A 22 -1.12 0.23 -2.09
C PHE A 22 -1.48 1.37 -3.04
N PHE A 23 -0.51 1.95 -3.74
CA PHE A 23 -0.75 3.04 -4.69
C PHE A 23 -1.58 2.55 -5.88
N GLU A 24 -1.20 1.41 -6.47
CA GLU A 24 -1.92 0.84 -7.63
C GLU A 24 -3.34 0.40 -7.26
N THR A 25 -3.51 -0.31 -6.14
CA THR A 25 -4.84 -0.73 -5.69
C THR A 25 -5.72 0.44 -5.29
N MET A 26 -5.15 1.52 -4.73
CA MET A 26 -5.88 2.75 -4.45
C MET A 26 -6.34 3.46 -5.73
N ASP A 27 -5.47 3.59 -6.74
CA ASP A 27 -5.82 4.20 -8.03
C ASP A 27 -6.94 3.43 -8.75
N LEU A 28 -7.02 2.11 -8.52
CA LEU A 28 -8.10 1.24 -9.01
C LEU A 28 -9.36 1.27 -8.13
N GLY A 29 -9.38 2.03 -7.03
CA GLY A 29 -10.48 2.10 -6.08
C GLY A 29 -10.65 0.84 -5.23
N ARG A 30 -9.60 0.03 -5.09
CA ARG A 30 -9.54 -1.26 -4.38
C ARG A 30 -8.56 -1.24 -3.20
N GLY A 31 -8.27 -0.07 -2.65
CA GLY A 31 -7.33 0.13 -1.54
C GLY A 31 -7.75 -0.49 -0.20
N ASP A 32 -8.84 -1.24 -0.17
CA ASP A 32 -9.35 -2.04 0.94
C ASP A 32 -9.74 -3.48 0.52
N GLY A 33 -9.43 -3.86 -0.73
CA GLY A 33 -9.88 -5.11 -1.33
C GLY A 33 -9.05 -6.36 -0.98
N PRO A 34 -9.41 -7.53 -1.51
CA PRO A 34 -8.72 -8.80 -1.24
C PRO A 34 -7.23 -8.78 -1.57
N LEU A 35 -6.85 -8.03 -2.61
CA LEU A 35 -5.44 -7.82 -2.96
C LEU A 35 -4.71 -7.02 -1.88
N PHE A 36 -5.31 -5.94 -1.38
CA PHE A 36 -4.72 -5.15 -0.30
C PHE A 36 -4.49 -6.02 0.95
N GLN A 37 -5.48 -6.83 1.34
CA GLN A 37 -5.35 -7.73 2.48
C GLN A 37 -4.26 -8.79 2.29
N LEU A 38 -4.22 -9.43 1.12
CA LEU A 38 -3.21 -10.45 0.81
C LEU A 38 -1.78 -9.90 0.97
N PHE A 39 -1.51 -8.68 0.50
CA PHE A 39 -0.16 -8.12 0.59
C PHE A 39 0.22 -7.80 2.04
N ILE A 40 -0.72 -7.29 2.83
CA ILE A 40 -0.52 -7.08 4.27
C ILE A 40 -0.18 -8.39 4.97
N GLU A 41 -0.93 -9.47 4.69
CA GLU A 41 -0.64 -10.81 5.23
C GLU A 41 0.73 -11.34 4.83
N ARG A 42 1.26 -10.92 3.68
CA ARG A 42 2.60 -11.30 3.19
C ARG A 42 3.71 -10.40 3.74
N GLY A 43 3.42 -9.43 4.60
CA GLY A 43 4.41 -8.55 5.23
C GLY A 43 4.71 -7.27 4.45
N ALA A 44 3.74 -6.77 3.67
CA ALA A 44 3.85 -5.45 3.07
C ALA A 44 4.00 -4.37 4.17
N ASP A 45 4.95 -3.47 3.96
CA ASP A 45 5.23 -2.37 4.88
C ASP A 45 4.13 -1.30 4.74
N ILE A 46 3.39 -1.11 5.83
CA ILE A 46 2.26 -0.18 5.89
C ILE A 46 2.71 1.30 5.79
N ASN A 47 3.98 1.57 6.09
CA ASN A 47 4.57 2.90 6.10
C ASN A 47 5.44 3.16 4.87
N LEU A 48 5.25 2.38 3.81
CA LEU A 48 5.96 2.58 2.54
C LEU A 48 5.83 4.03 2.07
N ARG A 49 6.92 4.51 1.47
CA ARG A 49 7.04 5.86 0.93
C ARG A 49 7.50 5.73 -0.50
N GLN A 50 6.86 6.46 -1.43
CA GLN A 50 7.16 6.39 -2.86
C GLN A 50 7.28 7.77 -3.50
N GLY A 51 8.11 7.81 -4.54
CA GLY A 51 8.20 8.90 -5.49
C GLY A 51 9.21 9.95 -5.07
N PRO A 52 9.40 10.99 -5.90
CA PRO A 52 10.39 12.03 -5.66
C PRO A 52 10.14 12.85 -4.38
N MET A 53 8.89 12.87 -3.93
CA MET A 53 8.44 13.55 -2.72
C MET A 53 8.49 12.64 -1.50
N ASP A 54 8.89 11.37 -1.65
CA ASP A 54 8.94 10.43 -0.52
C ASP A 54 7.57 10.32 0.20
N THR A 55 6.48 10.34 -0.59
CA THR A 55 5.12 10.40 -0.06
C THR A 55 4.73 9.07 0.58
N SER A 56 4.29 9.09 1.83
CA SER A 56 3.77 7.88 2.48
C SER A 56 2.48 7.39 1.82
N VAL A 57 2.26 6.07 1.90
CA VAL A 57 1.02 5.43 1.43
C VAL A 57 -0.22 6.08 2.05
N LEU A 58 -0.18 6.42 3.34
CA LEU A 58 -1.28 7.11 4.02
C LEU A 58 -1.49 8.53 3.50
N ALA A 59 -0.42 9.31 3.31
CA ALA A 59 -0.52 10.66 2.76
C ALA A 59 -1.11 10.65 1.34
N TYR A 60 -0.75 9.66 0.53
CA TYR A 60 -1.34 9.46 -0.80
C TYR A 60 -2.84 9.16 -0.74
N ALA A 61 -3.25 8.21 0.10
CA ALA A 61 -4.67 7.88 0.29
C ALA A 61 -5.49 9.11 0.69
N VAL A 62 -4.98 9.92 1.61
CA VAL A 62 -5.65 11.13 2.09
C VAL A 62 -5.72 12.21 1.01
N THR A 63 -4.62 12.50 0.32
CA THR A 63 -4.56 13.56 -0.71
C THR A 63 -5.42 13.24 -1.93
N ARG A 64 -5.63 11.96 -2.25
CA ARG A 64 -6.52 11.50 -3.31
C ARG A 64 -7.98 11.34 -2.89
N GLY A 65 -8.29 11.44 -1.59
CA GLY A 65 -9.64 11.24 -1.07
C GLY A 65 -10.08 9.77 -0.98
N HIS A 66 -9.13 8.83 -0.93
CA HIS A 66 -9.41 7.40 -0.75
C HIS A 66 -9.70 7.08 0.72
N CYS A 67 -10.84 7.55 1.23
CA CYS A 67 -11.20 7.47 2.65
C CYS A 67 -11.15 6.05 3.23
N ASN A 68 -11.69 5.05 2.52
CA ASN A 68 -11.68 3.66 3.00
C ASN A 68 -10.26 3.10 3.13
N ALA A 69 -9.41 3.37 2.13
CA ALA A 69 -8.02 2.94 2.15
C ALA A 69 -7.25 3.64 3.28
N ALA A 70 -7.47 4.95 3.47
CA ALA A 70 -6.88 5.71 4.57
C ALA A 70 -7.30 5.15 5.94
N LEU A 71 -8.60 4.89 6.15
CA LEU A 71 -9.10 4.26 7.37
C LEU A 71 -8.45 2.90 7.61
N ARG A 72 -8.35 2.07 6.56
CA ARG A 72 -7.75 0.73 6.67
C ARG A 72 -6.26 0.78 7.01
N LEU A 73 -5.51 1.71 6.42
CA LEU A 73 -4.10 1.93 6.77
C LEU A 73 -3.93 2.33 8.24
N ILE A 74 -4.80 3.23 8.73
CA ILE A 74 -4.79 3.66 10.14
C ILE A 74 -5.11 2.49 11.07
N GLU A 75 -6.11 1.67 10.74
CA GLU A 75 -6.44 0.45 11.50
C GLU A 75 -5.26 -0.53 11.58
N LEU A 76 -4.44 -0.57 10.53
CA LEU A 76 -3.25 -1.41 10.45
C LEU A 76 -2.01 -0.77 11.10
N GLY A 77 -2.14 0.40 11.70
CA GLY A 77 -1.05 1.08 12.43
C GLY A 77 -0.13 1.92 11.54
N ALA A 78 -0.61 2.39 10.39
CA ALA A 78 0.12 3.38 9.61
C ALA A 78 0.42 4.64 10.45
N ASP A 79 1.60 5.21 10.26
CA ASP A 79 2.01 6.44 10.95
C ASP A 79 1.20 7.63 10.44
N VAL A 80 0.25 8.07 11.26
CA VAL A 80 -0.59 9.25 11.01
C VAL A 80 0.18 10.56 10.98
N HIS A 81 1.42 10.56 11.49
CA HIS A 81 2.31 11.71 11.46
C HIS A 81 3.30 11.67 10.30
N ALA A 82 3.22 10.64 9.44
CA ALA A 82 4.05 10.55 8.26
C ALA A 82 3.82 11.76 7.35
N LYS A 83 4.86 12.59 7.22
CA LYS A 83 4.83 13.78 6.37
C LYS A 83 5.03 13.42 4.91
N THR A 84 4.48 14.27 4.05
CA THR A 84 4.78 14.36 2.61
C THR A 84 6.18 14.88 2.35
#